data_AF-A0A658NKR0-F1
#
_entry.id   AF-A0A658NKR0-F1
#
_cell.length_a   1.000
_cell.length_b   1.000
_cell.length_c   1.000
_cell.angle_alpha   90.00
_cell.angle_beta   90.00
_cell.angle_gamma   90.00
#
_symmetry.space_group_name_H-M   'P 1'
#
loop_
_entity.id
_entity.type
_entity.pdbx_description
1 polymer ?
#
loop_
_entity_poly.entity_id
_entity_poly.type
_entity_poly.pdbx_seq_one_letter_code
_entity_poly.pdbx_strand_id
1 'polypeptide(L)'
;NIYTRIMNPTTAVLEQRVAELEGGIGALAVASGMSAITYAIQTIAEAGDNIISATTLYGGTYNLFAHTLPQFGIQVRFADYRDPDSFAAL
;
A
#
# COMPACT_ATOMS: atom_id res chain seq x y z
N ASN A 1 13.48 14.77 15.96
CA ASN A 1 13.46 15.69 14.80
C ASN A 1 14.88 15.89 14.29
N ILE A 2 15.36 14.95 13.47
CA ILE A 2 16.77 14.94 13.02
C ILE A 2 16.88 15.41 11.56
N TYR A 3 16.00 14.93 10.67
CA TYR A 3 16.03 15.26 9.25
C TYR A 3 14.66 15.12 8.58
N THR A 4 14.28 16.06 7.72
CA THR A 4 12.91 16.20 7.18
C THR A 4 12.48 15.07 6.27
N ARG A 5 13.42 14.33 5.66
CA ARG A 5 13.14 13.10 4.91
C ARG A 5 12.53 11.99 5.78
N ILE A 6 12.80 11.99 7.08
CA ILE A 6 12.33 10.97 8.03
C ILE A 6 11.11 11.48 8.81
N MET A 7 11.15 12.73 9.27
CA MET A 7 10.08 13.31 10.07
C MET A 7 10.05 14.83 9.97
N ASN A 8 8.87 15.43 10.04
CA ASN A 8 8.68 16.87 10.01
C ASN A 8 7.52 17.28 10.95
N PRO A 9 7.65 18.33 11.78
CA PRO A 9 6.58 18.75 12.71
C PRO A 9 5.23 19.01 12.05
N THR A 10 5.21 19.62 10.86
CA THR A 10 3.97 19.90 10.13
C THR A 10 3.31 18.62 9.67
N THR A 11 4.10 17.70 9.11
CA THR A 11 3.62 16.37 8.68
C THR A 11 3.13 15.54 9.87
N ALA A 12 3.80 15.61 11.02
CA ALA A 12 3.40 14.89 12.23
C ALA A 12 2.00 15.28 12.72
N VAL A 13 1.61 16.55 12.60
CA VAL A 13 0.24 16.99 12.94
C VAL A 13 -0.79 16.37 12.00
N LEU A 14 -0.48 16.26 10.70
CA LEU A 14 -1.35 15.57 9.75
C LEU A 14 -1.47 14.08 10.09
N GLU A 15 -0.35 13.41 10.35
CA GLU A 15 -0.30 12.00 10.71
C GLU A 15 -1.13 11.70 11.96
N GLN A 16 -0.97 12.50 13.01
CA GLN A 16 -1.76 12.36 14.23
C GLN A 16 -3.27 12.48 13.96
N ARG A 17 -3.68 13.51 13.22
CA ARG A 17 -5.11 13.76 12.94
C ARG A 17 -5.73 12.68 12.06
N VAL A 18 -5.00 12.17 11.07
CA VAL A 18 -5.47 11.07 10.22
C VAL A 18 -5.60 9.79 11.03
N ALA A 19 -4.62 9.49 11.89
CA ALA A 19 -4.70 8.34 12.79
C ALA A 19 -5.93 8.43 13.72
N GLU A 20 -6.17 9.59 14.33
CA GLU A 20 -7.35 9.84 15.17
C GLU A 20 -8.66 9.71 14.38
N LEU A 21 -8.72 10.20 13.14
CA LEU A 21 -9.91 10.13 12.28
C LEU A 21 -10.28 8.68 11.91
N GLU A 22 -9.28 7.87 11.60
CA GLU A 22 -9.47 6.46 11.19
C GLU A 22 -9.52 5.51 12.39
N GLY A 23 -9.34 6.01 13.63
CA GLY A 23 -9.21 5.19 14.83
C GLY A 23 -7.97 4.29 14.84
N GLY A 24 -6.95 4.64 14.05
CA GLY A 24 -5.69 3.91 13.93
C GLY A 24 -4.68 4.26 15.03
N ILE A 25 -3.70 3.38 15.24
CA ILE A 25 -2.61 3.61 16.23
C ILE A 25 -1.52 4.57 15.73
N GLY A 26 -1.56 4.94 14.44
CA GLY A 26 -0.60 5.83 13.80
C GLY A 26 -0.91 6.01 12.31
N ALA A 27 -0.24 6.98 11.69
CA ALA A 27 -0.29 7.21 10.25
C ALA A 27 1.09 7.66 9.75
N LEU A 28 1.32 7.55 8.44
CA LEU A 28 2.56 7.96 7.79
C LEU A 28 2.22 8.76 6.52
N ALA A 29 2.60 10.03 6.49
CA ALA A 29 2.41 10.87 5.32
C ALA A 29 3.66 10.84 4.44
N VAL A 30 3.44 10.62 3.14
CA VAL A 30 4.49 10.43 2.14
C VAL A 30 4.23 11.31 0.91
N ALA A 31 5.16 11.30 -0.05
CA ALA A 31 5.15 12.22 -1.18
C ALA A 31 3.92 12.09 -2.11
N SER A 32 3.28 10.93 -2.19
CA SER A 32 2.11 10.70 -3.05
C SER A 32 1.29 9.48 -2.61
N GLY A 33 0.07 9.33 -3.13
CA GLY A 33 -0.73 8.11 -2.94
C GLY A 33 -0.05 6.86 -3.51
N MET A 34 0.67 6.97 -4.63
CA MET A 34 1.44 5.85 -5.19
C MET A 34 2.60 5.43 -4.29
N SER A 35 3.24 6.39 -3.61
CA SER A 35 4.26 6.10 -2.60
C SER A 35 3.64 5.40 -1.40
N ALA A 36 2.45 5.83 -0.95
CA ALA A 36 1.77 5.23 0.20
C ALA A 36 1.44 3.75 -0.06
N ILE A 37 0.87 3.45 -1.23
CA ILE A 37 0.55 2.07 -1.63
C ILE A 37 1.82 1.23 -1.73
N THR A 38 2.85 1.74 -2.42
CA THR A 38 4.12 1.01 -2.58
C THR A 38 4.76 0.71 -1.23
N TYR A 39 4.82 1.68 -0.33
CA TYR A 39 5.40 1.51 1.00
C TYR A 39 4.59 0.52 1.83
N ALA A 40 3.24 0.59 1.79
CA ALA A 40 2.39 -0.34 2.53
C ALA A 40 2.66 -1.80 2.13
N ILE A 41 2.79 -2.08 0.83
CA ILE A 41 3.09 -3.43 0.34
C ILE A 41 4.52 -3.85 0.68
N GLN A 42 5.53 -3.03 0.38
CA GLN A 42 6.94 -3.37 0.63
C GLN A 42 7.30 -3.45 2.11
N THR A 43 6.45 -2.91 3.00
CA THR A 43 6.62 -3.07 4.45
C THR A 43 6.30 -4.50 4.90
N ILE A 44 5.46 -5.24 4.16
CA ILE A 44 4.96 -6.56 4.55
C ILE A 44 5.29 -7.69 3.57
N ALA A 45 5.87 -7.38 2.43
CA ALA A 45 6.19 -8.36 1.38
C ALA A 45 7.54 -8.06 0.73
N GLU A 46 8.28 -9.12 0.41
CA GLU A 46 9.58 -9.08 -0.26
C GLU A 46 9.64 -10.07 -1.44
N ALA A 47 10.81 -10.15 -2.09
CA ALA A 47 10.98 -11.02 -3.25
C ALA A 47 10.73 -12.50 -2.89
N GLY A 48 9.80 -13.15 -3.59
CA GLY A 48 9.34 -14.50 -3.29
C GLY A 48 7.94 -14.55 -2.68
N ASP A 49 7.44 -13.44 -2.15
CA ASP A 49 6.08 -13.34 -1.61
C ASP A 49 5.04 -13.07 -2.71
N ASN A 50 3.77 -13.20 -2.32
CA ASN A 50 2.65 -12.76 -3.12
C ASN A 50 1.60 -12.01 -2.29
N ILE A 51 0.84 -11.14 -2.95
CA ILE A 51 -0.35 -10.49 -2.40
C ILE A 51 -1.56 -10.77 -3.29
N ILE A 52 -2.75 -10.74 -2.68
CA ILE A 52 -4.03 -10.87 -3.38
C ILE A 52 -4.70 -9.50 -3.44
N SER A 53 -5.22 -9.12 -4.61
CA SER A 53 -5.97 -7.88 -4.79
C SER A 53 -7.19 -8.07 -5.68
N ALA A 54 -8.23 -7.27 -5.46
CA ALA A 54 -9.29 -7.10 -6.45
C ALA A 54 -8.75 -6.45 -7.74
N THR A 55 -9.46 -6.65 -8.85
CA THR A 55 -9.15 -6.01 -10.15
C THR A 55 -9.64 -4.56 -10.25
N THR A 56 -10.61 -4.15 -9.43
CA THR A 56 -11.24 -2.82 -9.45
C THR A 56 -10.42 -1.76 -8.71
N LEU A 57 -9.18 -1.56 -9.15
CA LEU A 57 -8.28 -0.57 -8.59
C LEU A 57 -8.21 0.68 -9.46
N TYR A 58 -7.71 1.76 -8.88
CA TYR A 58 -7.20 2.88 -9.67
C TYR A 58 -6.16 2.38 -10.69
N GLY A 59 -6.22 2.84 -11.94
CA GLY A 59 -5.41 2.30 -13.03
C GLY A 59 -3.89 2.37 -12.78
N GLY A 60 -3.40 3.38 -12.06
CA GLY A 60 -1.99 3.44 -11.65
C GLY A 60 -1.62 2.35 -10.66
N THR A 61 -2.51 2.05 -9.71
CA THR A 61 -2.32 0.96 -8.73
C THR A 61 -2.39 -0.40 -9.41
N TYR A 62 -3.32 -0.59 -10.34
CA TYR A 62 -3.37 -1.82 -11.13
C TYR A 62 -2.07 -2.04 -11.90
N ASN A 63 -1.53 -1.01 -12.56
CA ASN A 63 -0.25 -1.11 -13.28
C ASN A 63 0.93 -1.41 -12.35
N LEU A 64 0.99 -0.76 -11.18
CA LEU A 64 1.98 -1.06 -10.14
C LEU A 64 1.94 -2.55 -9.78
N PHE A 65 0.74 -3.09 -9.53
CA PHE A 65 0.54 -4.47 -9.10
C PHE A 65 0.80 -5.49 -10.21
N ALA A 66 0.32 -5.24 -11.42
CA ALA A 66 0.42 -6.18 -12.54
C ALA A 66 1.82 -6.20 -13.18
N HIS A 67 2.58 -5.10 -13.08
CA HIS A 67 3.81 -4.94 -13.87
C HIS A 67 5.03 -4.52 -13.08
N THR A 68 4.91 -3.63 -12.09
CA THR A 68 6.07 -3.11 -11.36
C THR A 68 6.47 -3.99 -10.19
N LEU A 69 5.54 -4.40 -9.33
CA LEU A 69 5.84 -5.28 -8.19
C LEU A 69 6.43 -6.64 -8.61
N PRO A 70 5.97 -7.29 -9.70
CA PRO A 70 6.59 -8.53 -10.18
C PRO A 70 8.06 -8.37 -10.57
N GLN A 71 8.49 -7.19 -11.04
CA GLN A 71 9.91 -6.92 -11.33
C GLN A 71 10.77 -6.87 -10.06
N PHE A 72 10.15 -6.61 -8.90
CA PHE A 72 10.78 -6.70 -7.59
C PHE A 72 10.62 -8.08 -6.92
N GLY A 73 10.09 -9.07 -7.65
CA GLY A 73 9.88 -10.43 -7.14
C GLY A 73 8.65 -10.60 -6.26
N ILE A 74 7.76 -9.61 -6.18
CA ILE A 74 6.49 -9.69 -5.44
C ILE A 74 5.37 -9.99 -6.44
N GLN A 75 4.79 -11.17 -6.38
CA GLN A 75 3.69 -11.54 -7.27
C GLN A 75 2.37 -10.90 -6.79
N VAL A 76 1.57 -10.34 -7.70
CA VAL A 76 0.19 -9.96 -7.40
C VAL A 76 -0.77 -10.89 -8.10
N ARG A 77 -1.70 -11.46 -7.34
CA ARG A 77 -2.75 -12.35 -7.83
C ARG A 77 -4.08 -11.64 -7.72
N PHE A 78 -4.84 -11.65 -8.80
CA PHE A 78 -6.07 -10.89 -8.89
C PHE A 78 -7.30 -11.77 -8.72
N ALA A 79 -8.22 -11.32 -7.86
CA ALA A 79 -9.50 -11.96 -7.61
C ALA A 79 -10.67 -11.09 -8.12
N ASP A 80 -11.82 -11.70 -8.41
CA ASP A 80 -13.04 -10.97 -8.75
C ASP A 80 -13.73 -10.50 -7.47
N TYR A 81 -13.85 -9.19 -7.31
CA TYR A 81 -14.53 -8.59 -6.15
C TYR A 81 -16.02 -8.97 -6.03
N ARG A 82 -16.63 -9.46 -7.11
CA ARG A 82 -18.02 -9.93 -7.14
C ARG A 82 -18.17 -11.39 -6.70
N ASP A 83 -17.07 -12.12 -6.65
CA ASP A 83 -17.02 -13.52 -6.24
C ASP A 83 -16.01 -13.69 -5.10
N PRO A 84 -16.46 -13.58 -3.84
CA PRO A 84 -15.58 -13.69 -2.66
C PRO A 84 -14.78 -15.00 -2.61
N ASP A 85 -15.32 -16.11 -3.13
CA ASP A 85 -14.65 -17.41 -3.10
C ASP A 85 -13.42 -17.43 -4.03
N SER A 86 -13.37 -16.55 -5.04
CA SER A 86 -12.21 -16.39 -5.92
C SER A 86 -10.94 -15.91 -5.20
N PHE A 87 -11.07 -15.27 -4.03
CA PHE A 87 -9.93 -14.87 -3.21
C PHE A 87 -9.30 -16.08 -2.50
N ALA A 88 -10.12 -16.98 -1.95
CA ALA A 88 -9.64 -18.11 -1.16
C ALA A 88 -8.93 -19.18 -2.02
N ALA A 89 -9.27 -19.26 -3.31
CA ALA A 89 -8.64 -20.19 -4.24
C ALA A 89 -7.24 -19.77 -4.69
N LEU A 90 -6.82 -18.54 -4.36
CA LEU A 90 -5.51 -18.02 -4.70
C LEU A 90 -4.53 -18.32 -3.56
#